data_AF-A0A7V9CVP4-F1
#
_entry.id   AF-A0A7V9CVP4-F1
#
_cell.length_a   1.000
_cell.length_b   1.000
_cell.length_c   1.000
_cell.angle_alpha   90.00
_cell.angle_beta   90.00
_cell.angle_gamma   90.00
#
_symmetry.space_group_name_H-M   'P 1'
#
loop_
_entity.id
_entity.type
_entity.pdbx_description
1 polymer ?
#
loop_
_entity_poly.entity_id
_entity_poly.type
_entity_poly.pdbx_seq_one_letter_code
_entity_poly.pdbx_strand_id
1 'polypeptide(L)' 'MGLGDEYVDVLAEHRRILRSAFTKRGGVEVDTQGDAFFYAFRRAGDAVEAVSEGQDSLAEGPLPRAHRSSHR' A
#
# COMPACT_ATOMS: atom_id res chain seq x y z
N MET A 1 -7.23 23.55 -10.64
CA MET A 1 -7.04 22.15 -10.24
C MET A 1 -6.22 22.18 -8.97
N GLY A 2 -6.87 21.98 -7.84
CA GLY A 2 -6.23 22.08 -6.53
C GLY A 2 -5.53 20.76 -6.19
N LEU A 3 -4.55 20.81 -5.30
CA LEU A 3 -3.83 19.64 -4.76
C LEU A 3 -4.76 18.50 -4.28
N GLY A 4 -6.03 18.81 -3.98
CA GLY A 4 -7.04 17.84 -3.56
C GLY A 4 -7.42 16.81 -4.62
N ASP A 5 -7.54 17.20 -5.91
CA ASP A 5 -7.97 16.27 -6.96
C ASP A 5 -6.84 15.26 -7.27
N GLU A 6 -5.61 15.74 -7.39
CA GLU A 6 -4.42 14.91 -7.60
C GLU A 6 -4.15 13.99 -6.41
N TYR A 7 -4.36 14.46 -5.18
CA TYR A 7 -4.21 13.63 -3.99
C TYR A 7 -5.23 12.48 -3.93
N VAL A 8 -6.47 12.71 -4.36
CA VAL A 8 -7.51 11.67 -4.41
C VAL A 8 -7.14 10.57 -5.41
N ASP A 9 -6.66 10.95 -6.59
CA ASP A 9 -6.24 9.99 -7.63
C ASP A 9 -5.02 9.18 -7.17
N VAL A 10 -4.04 9.85 -6.57
CA VAL A 10 -2.83 9.22 -6.02
C VAL A 10 -3.20 8.24 -4.89
N LEU A 11 -4.11 8.62 -3.99
CA LEU A 11 -4.58 7.76 -2.92
C LEU A 11 -5.37 6.56 -3.46
N ALA A 12 -6.21 6.76 -4.48
CA ALA A 12 -6.94 5.67 -5.12
C ALA A 12 -5.99 4.64 -5.75
N GLU A 13 -4.92 5.11 -6.41
CA GLU A 13 -3.92 4.24 -7.03
C GLU A 13 -3.08 3.50 -5.98
N HIS A 14 -2.65 4.18 -4.93
CA HIS A 14 -1.97 3.57 -3.79
C HIS A 14 -2.80 2.41 -3.21
N ARG A 15 -4.09 2.65 -2.97
CA ARG A 15 -5.05 1.66 -2.47
C ARG A 15 -5.20 0.49 -3.44
N ARG A 16 -5.27 0.74 -4.75
CA ARG A 16 -5.40 -0.32 -5.77
C ARG A 16 -4.20 -1.25 -5.77
N ILE A 17 -2.98 -0.70 -5.71
CA ILE A 17 -1.73 -1.45 -5.72
C ILE A 17 -1.64 -2.37 -4.49
N LEU A 18 -1.86 -1.81 -3.29
CA LEU A 18 -1.76 -2.59 -2.04
C LEU A 18 -2.82 -3.69 -1.96
N ARG A 19 -4.08 -3.41 -2.32
CA ARG A 19 -5.13 -4.43 -2.32
C ARG A 19 -4.79 -5.58 -3.26
N SER A 20 -4.29 -5.28 -4.45
CA SER A 20 -3.85 -6.30 -5.41
C SER A 20 -2.75 -7.18 -4.83
N ALA A 21 -1.69 -6.60 -4.25
CA ALA A 21 -0.59 -7.37 -3.65
C ALA A 21 -1.07 -8.25 -2.49
N PHE A 22 -1.91 -7.70 -1.61
CA PHE A 22 -2.33 -8.39 -0.40
C PHE A 22 -3.33 -9.52 -0.70
N THR A 23 -4.30 -9.29 -1.60
CA THR A 23 -5.26 -10.32 -2.00
C THR A 23 -4.58 -11.49 -2.72
N LYS A 24 -3.57 -11.24 -3.56
CA LYS A 24 -2.81 -12.32 -4.23
C LYS A 24 -2.14 -13.30 -3.24
N ARG A 25 -1.75 -12.81 -2.07
CA ARG A 25 -1.14 -13.61 -1.00
C ARG A 25 -2.15 -14.12 0.03
N GLY A 26 -3.45 -14.00 -0.27
CA GLY A 26 -4.52 -14.49 0.60
C GLY A 26 -4.77 -13.61 1.83
N GLY A 27 -4.34 -12.34 1.79
CA GLY A 27 -4.71 -11.34 2.78
C GLY A 27 -6.18 -10.98 2.69
N VAL A 28 -6.82 -10.87 3.84
CA VAL A 28 -8.21 -10.43 3.97
C VAL A 28 -8.20 -9.03 4.57
N GLU A 29 -8.82 -8.08 3.88
CA GLU A 29 -9.06 -6.74 4.41
C GLU A 29 -10.05 -6.85 5.57
N VAL A 30 -9.63 -6.41 6.75
CA VAL A 30 -10.47 -6.40 7.95
C VAL A 30 -11.09 -5.03 8.13
N ASP A 31 -10.31 -3.97 7.90
CA ASP A 31 -10.78 -2.59 8.06
C ASP A 31 -9.94 -1.59 7.25
N THR A 32 -10.51 -0.42 6.99
CA THR A 32 -9.83 0.75 6.42
C THR A 32 -10.11 1.96 7.30
N GLN A 33 -9.06 2.54 7.88
CA GLN A 33 -9.14 3.68 8.80
C GLN A 33 -8.43 4.88 8.16
N GLY A 34 -9.20 5.77 7.53
CA GLY A 34 -8.64 6.89 6.77
C GLY A 34 -7.88 6.41 5.53
N ASP A 35 -6.59 6.68 5.46
CA ASP A 35 -5.68 6.18 4.43
C ASP A 35 -4.96 4.88 4.81
N ALA A 36 -5.14 4.41 6.05
CA ALA A 36 -4.56 3.16 6.54
C ALA A 36 -5.43 1.94 6.22
N PHE A 37 -4.77 0.81 6.02
CA PHE A 37 -5.39 -0.51 5.84
C PHE A 37 -5.06 -1.44 7.01
N PHE A 38 -6.02 -2.27 7.38
CA PHE A 38 -5.82 -3.37 8.31
C PHE A 38 -6.13 -4.71 7.61
N TYR A 39 -5.10 -5.55 7.46
CA TYR A 39 -5.18 -6.84 6.79
C TYR A 39 -4.80 -7.99 7.73
N ALA A 40 -5.51 -9.10 7.61
CA ALA A 40 -5.19 -10.34 8.29
C ALA A 40 -4.72 -11.40 7.30
N PHE A 41 -3.72 -12.18 7.70
CA PHE A 41 -3.17 -13.29 6.93
C PHE A 41 -3.17 -14.55 7.79
N ARG A 42 -3.38 -15.72 7.16
CA ARG A 42 -3.35 -17.01 7.86
C ARG A 42 -1.94 -17.41 8.30
N ARG A 43 -0.90 -16.93 7.61
CA ARG A 43 0.50 -17.21 7.91
C ARG A 43 1.29 -15.91 7.88
N ALA A 44 2.22 -15.76 8.83
CA ALA A 44 3.08 -14.59 8.90
C ALA A 44 3.96 -14.42 7.65
N GLY A 45 4.43 -15.52 7.04
CA GLY A 45 5.23 -15.47 5.81
C GLY A 45 4.48 -14.85 4.64
N ASP A 46 3.20 -15.17 4.47
CA ASP A 46 2.36 -14.60 3.41
C ASP A 46 2.19 -13.09 3.58
N ALA A 47 2.12 -12.61 4.84
CA ALA A 47 2.07 -11.18 5.15
C ALA A 47 3.36 -10.45 4.78
N VAL A 48 4.53 -11.03 5.09
CA VAL A 48 5.83 -10.43 4.76
C VAL A 48 6.03 -10.34 3.25
N GLU A 49 5.72 -11.41 2.53
CA GLU A 49 5.79 -11.45 1.07
C GLU A 49 4.84 -10.44 0.43
N ALA A 50 3.60 -10.34 0.94
CA ALA A 50 2.62 -9.36 0.48
C ALA A 50 3.10 -7.92 0.68
N VAL A 51 3.71 -7.62 1.82
CA VAL A 51 4.28 -6.30 2.11
C VAL A 51 5.45 -6.01 1.18
N SER A 52 6.36 -6.96 0.95
CA SER A 52 7.47 -6.77 0.01
C SER A 52 6.97 -6.46 -1.40
N GLU A 53 6.06 -7.29 -1.93
CA GLU A 53 5.47 -7.10 -3.27
C GLU A 53 4.73 -5.75 -3.38
N GLY A 54 4.00 -5.36 -2.32
CA GLY A 54 3.31 -4.07 -2.26
C GLY A 54 4.28 -2.89 -2.27
N GLN A 55 5.37 -2.95 -1.50
CA GLN A 55 6.39 -1.89 -1.48
C GLN A 55 7.11 -1.76 -2.83
N ASP A 56 7.46 -2.88 -3.44
CA ASP A 56 8.10 -2.90 -4.77
C ASP A 56 7.17 -2.30 -5.83
N SER A 57 5.90 -2.72 -5.84
CA SER A 57 4.90 -2.20 -6.80
C SER A 57 4.62 -0.72 -6.62
N LEU A 58 4.61 -0.22 -5.38
CA LEU A 58 4.45 1.22 -5.11
C LEU A 58 5.68 2.03 -5.55
N ALA A 59 6.88 1.45 -5.46
CA ALA A 59 8.11 2.11 -5.90
C ALA A 59 8.24 2.25 -7.42
N GLU A 60 7.51 1.43 -8.18
CA GLU A 60 7.39 1.49 -9.64
C GLU A 60 6.27 2.45 -10.11
N GLY A 61 5.35 2.83 -9.22
CA GLY A 61 4.23 3.71 -9.50
C GLY A 61 4.59 5.20 -9.56
N PRO A 62 3.61 6.07 -9.89
CA PRO A 62 3.80 7.52 -10.02
C PRO A 62 4.02 8.26 -8.68
N LEU A 63 4.05 7.53 -7.57
CA LEU A 63 4.19 8.09 -6.23
C LEU A 63 5.60 8.69 -6.03
N PRO A 64 5.72 9.93 -5.54
CA PRO A 64 7.02 10.46 -5.16
C PRO A 64 7.60 9.60 -4.03
N ARG A 65 8.86 9.15 -4.19
CA ARG A 65 9.54 8.34 -3.18
C ARG A 65 9.53 9.13 -1.87
N ALA A 66 8.93 8.54 -0.83
CA ALA A 66 9.05 9.09 0.51
C ALA A 66 10.55 9.25 0.83
N HIS A 67 10.94 10.48 1.20
CA HIS A 67 12.28 10.76 1.69
C HIS A 67 12.57 9.79 2.84
N ARG A 68 13.48 8.84 2.62
CA ARG A 68 14.02 8.01 3.70
C ARG A 68 14.79 8.94 4.63
N SER A 69 14.19 9.37 5.73
CA SER A 69 14.93 10.02 6.80
C SER A 69 15.80 8.95 7.45
N SER A 70 17.07 8.92 7.06
CA SER A 70 18.11 8.20 7.77
C SER A 70 18.20 8.74 9.19
N HIS A 71 17.40 8.22 10.11
CA HIS A 71 17.65 8.38 11.53
C HIS A 71 18.85 7.49 11.86
N ARG A 72 19.99 8.17 12.00
CA ARG A 72 21.25 7.63 12.50
C ARG A 72 21.26 7.67 14.02
#